data_AF-A0A7K3TIR4-F1
#
_entry.id   AF-A0A7K3TIR4-F1
#
_cell.length_a   1.000
_cell.length_b   1.000
_cell.length_c   1.000
_cell.angle_alpha   90.00
_cell.angle_beta   90.00
_cell.angle_gamma   90.00
#
_symmetry.space_group_name_H-M   'P 1'
#
loop_
_entity.id
_entity.type
_entity.pdbx_description
1 polymer ?
#
loop_
_entity_poly.entity_id
_entity_poly.type
_entity_poly.pdbx_seq_one_letter_code
_entity_poly.pdbx_strand_id
1 'polypeptide(L)'
;MFTKAKAALTALTVMLYCVLITPTTSYADSLPDNTLCTSTTLHHLNNITTTNTIRIYGKENPLYCTFENQDQAFNNAYKKWRNEFNTIQQYASLQPASVTNWKEYQTIVYSYSGNNIDSTIIAEMRAFFDIFENKYINEEITTSIGKLSYNTTKHVPDLTHIIEMMPYDAPLAMAMTSTYNTTSLPNTSAAISYAKQYAWKGNPAYWNFGNNDCTNFASQILEASGVRQEVYDSEQQGWWHKKNWLGFHTHSVSWVNAHTFSRYMGIGYWARDHAAFTTNIAAGDFIGADFGNDNSVDHIGFVTATGGWTNGYIDYLVAQHSHNYELWASHSGNDWDNISNNGGSLARIRR
;
A
#
# COMPACT_ATOMS: atom_id res chain seq x y z
N MET A 1 14.43 26.44 5.09
CA MET A 1 15.73 26.02 5.68
C MET A 1 15.62 24.69 6.44
N PHE A 2 14.55 24.44 7.20
CA PHE A 2 14.37 23.18 7.97
C PHE A 2 14.17 21.92 7.11
N THR A 3 13.49 21.98 5.97
CA THR A 3 13.23 20.83 5.07
C THR A 3 14.49 20.29 4.39
N LYS A 4 15.41 21.16 3.96
CA LYS A 4 16.69 20.74 3.35
C LYS A 4 17.64 20.06 4.34
N ALA A 5 17.58 20.43 5.63
CA ALA A 5 18.40 19.81 6.67
C ALA A 5 17.91 18.39 7.02
N LYS A 6 16.59 18.14 6.99
CA LYS A 6 15.99 16.82 7.25
C LYS A 6 16.33 15.82 6.14
N ALA A 7 16.15 16.20 4.86
CA ALA A 7 16.53 15.36 3.71
C ALA A 7 18.03 15.02 3.65
N ALA A 8 18.90 16.00 3.95
CA ALA A 8 20.35 15.76 4.03
C ALA A 8 20.71 14.84 5.21
N LEU A 9 20.02 14.95 6.34
CA LEU A 9 20.19 14.05 7.48
C LEU A 9 19.68 12.64 7.15
N THR A 10 18.56 12.48 6.44
CA THR A 10 18.05 11.18 5.98
C THR A 10 19.04 10.50 5.03
N ALA A 11 19.56 11.21 4.03
CA ALA A 11 20.55 10.66 3.10
C ALA A 11 21.88 10.28 3.78
N LEU A 12 22.34 11.09 4.75
CA LEU A 12 23.53 10.80 5.55
C LEU A 12 23.30 9.63 6.52
N THR A 13 22.10 9.51 7.09
CA THR A 13 21.69 8.43 7.99
C THR A 13 21.57 7.11 7.22
N VAL A 14 20.98 7.11 6.02
CA VAL A 14 20.92 5.93 5.13
C VAL A 14 22.33 5.50 4.71
N MET A 15 23.23 6.45 4.37
CA MET A 15 24.63 6.12 4.10
C MET A 15 25.36 5.55 5.32
N LEU A 16 25.19 6.12 6.52
CA LEU A 16 25.80 5.59 7.75
C LEU A 16 25.22 4.22 8.14
N TYR A 17 23.90 4.01 7.99
CA TYR A 17 23.25 2.71 8.21
C TYR A 17 23.75 1.64 7.23
N CYS A 18 24.11 2.04 6.01
CA CYS A 18 24.75 1.14 5.03
C CYS A 18 26.14 0.68 5.46
N VAL A 19 26.90 1.52 6.18
CA VAL A 19 28.30 1.24 6.51
C VAL A 19 28.47 0.55 7.87
N LEU A 20 27.58 0.79 8.85
CA LEU A 20 27.90 0.54 10.26
C LEU A 20 26.99 -0.42 11.04
N ILE A 21 25.85 -0.84 10.50
CA ILE A 21 24.87 -1.60 11.29
C ILE A 21 24.56 -2.96 10.63
N THR A 22 24.91 -4.04 11.34
CA THR A 22 24.33 -5.37 11.17
C THR A 22 22.87 -5.32 11.62
N PRO A 23 21.91 -5.89 10.88
CA PRO A 23 20.49 -5.78 11.23
C PRO A 23 20.27 -6.26 12.67
N THR A 24 19.75 -5.38 13.52
CA THR A 24 19.30 -5.76 14.86
C THR A 24 18.11 -6.70 14.70
N THR A 25 18.19 -7.83 15.38
CA THR A 25 17.37 -9.05 15.25
C THR A 25 15.90 -8.91 15.66
N SER A 26 15.32 -7.71 15.79
CA SER A 26 13.98 -7.56 16.39
C SER A 26 12.81 -7.49 15.41
N TYR A 27 13.03 -7.17 14.12
CA TYR A 27 11.93 -7.01 13.15
C TYR A 27 11.77 -8.20 12.20
N ALA A 28 12.87 -8.89 11.87
CA ALA A 28 12.85 -10.08 11.02
C ALA A 28 11.97 -11.20 11.62
N ASP A 29 11.85 -11.25 12.95
CA ASP A 29 11.03 -12.22 13.68
C ASP A 29 9.50 -11.97 13.56
N SER A 30 9.08 -10.85 12.97
CA SER A 30 7.66 -10.49 12.78
C SER A 30 7.16 -10.60 11.34
N LEU A 31 8.04 -10.89 10.37
CA LEU A 31 7.61 -11.17 9.00
C LEU A 31 7.04 -12.60 8.97
N PRO A 32 5.80 -12.80 8.51
CA PRO A 32 5.19 -14.13 8.43
C PRO A 32 6.01 -15.06 7.52
N ASP A 33 5.89 -16.37 7.76
CA ASP A 33 6.64 -17.44 7.11
C ASP A 33 6.89 -17.21 5.60
N ASN A 34 8.12 -17.52 5.17
CA ASN A 34 8.92 -16.85 4.12
C ASN A 34 8.46 -17.11 2.66
N THR A 35 7.19 -17.39 2.46
CA THR A 35 6.60 -17.67 1.14
C THR A 35 5.94 -16.38 0.62
N LEU A 36 6.75 -15.39 0.23
CA LEU A 36 6.25 -14.19 -0.45
C LEU A 36 5.72 -14.56 -1.83
N CYS A 37 4.64 -13.90 -2.24
CA CYS A 37 4.03 -14.07 -3.55
C CYS A 37 3.61 -15.53 -3.84
N THR A 38 3.35 -16.29 -2.79
CA THR A 38 2.88 -17.68 -2.88
C THR A 38 1.39 -17.78 -2.64
N SER A 39 0.61 -16.76 -3.03
CA SER A 39 -0.82 -16.94 -3.14
C SER A 39 -1.00 -18.15 -4.08
N THR A 40 -1.40 -19.29 -3.52
CA THR A 40 -1.51 -20.57 -4.23
C THR A 40 -2.47 -20.46 -5.42
N THR A 41 -3.27 -19.40 -5.42
CA THR A 41 -4.19 -18.97 -6.45
C THR A 41 -3.52 -18.39 -7.70
N LEU A 42 -2.23 -18.08 -7.76
CA LEU A 42 -1.65 -17.43 -8.96
C LEU A 42 -0.69 -18.31 -9.77
N HIS A 43 -0.14 -19.38 -9.20
CA HIS A 43 0.86 -20.24 -9.88
C HIS A 43 0.35 -20.89 -11.17
N HIS A 44 -0.96 -21.04 -11.34
CA HIS A 44 -1.55 -21.59 -12.56
C HIS A 44 -1.63 -20.57 -13.71
N LEU A 45 -1.44 -19.27 -13.44
CA LEU A 45 -1.46 -18.23 -14.46
C LEU A 45 -0.09 -18.07 -15.14
N ASN A 46 0.98 -18.02 -14.36
CA ASN A 46 2.36 -18.07 -14.84
C ASN A 46 3.29 -18.33 -13.63
N ASN A 47 4.54 -18.70 -13.91
CA ASN A 47 5.55 -18.75 -12.86
C ASN A 47 5.81 -17.33 -12.31
N ILE A 48 6.09 -17.25 -11.01
CA ILE A 48 6.44 -16.02 -10.32
C ILE A 48 7.90 -16.13 -9.89
N THR A 49 8.72 -15.17 -10.29
CA THR A 49 10.12 -15.04 -9.87
C THR A 49 10.19 -14.17 -8.62
N THR A 50 10.87 -14.65 -7.57
CA THR A 50 11.08 -13.93 -6.30
C THR A 50 12.56 -13.57 -6.05
N THR A 51 13.43 -13.85 -7.01
CA THR A 51 14.90 -13.77 -6.85
C THR A 51 15.52 -12.50 -7.43
N ASN A 52 14.71 -11.57 -7.95
CA ASN A 52 15.21 -10.33 -8.51
C ASN A 52 15.77 -9.44 -7.39
N THR A 53 16.99 -8.94 -7.58
CA THR A 53 17.65 -8.05 -6.62
C THR A 53 18.33 -6.88 -7.33
N ILE A 54 18.55 -5.80 -6.59
CA ILE A 54 19.35 -4.66 -7.02
C ILE A 54 20.39 -4.29 -5.97
N ARG A 55 21.61 -4.01 -6.42
CA ARG A 55 22.71 -3.59 -5.54
C ARG A 55 22.76 -2.07 -5.46
N ILE A 56 22.61 -1.54 -4.25
CA ILE A 56 22.68 -0.10 -3.95
C ILE A 56 23.65 0.09 -2.79
N TYR A 57 24.65 0.96 -2.97
CA TYR A 57 25.74 1.17 -2.00
C TYR A 57 26.39 -0.11 -1.46
N GLY A 58 26.58 -1.10 -2.34
CA GLY A 58 27.21 -2.37 -1.99
C GLY A 58 26.30 -3.38 -1.28
N LYS A 59 25.09 -2.98 -0.83
CA LYS A 59 24.08 -3.89 -0.27
C LYS A 59 23.14 -4.39 -1.34
N GLU A 60 22.83 -5.69 -1.29
CA GLU A 60 21.83 -6.33 -2.12
C GLU A 60 20.45 -6.10 -1.52
N ASN A 61 19.50 -5.68 -2.34
CA ASN A 61 18.12 -5.42 -1.93
C ASN A 61 17.18 -6.22 -2.83
N PRO A 62 16.25 -7.00 -2.26
CA PRO A 62 15.19 -7.63 -3.05
C PRO A 62 14.37 -6.58 -3.79
N LEU A 63 13.96 -6.95 -4.99
CA LEU A 63 12.91 -6.30 -5.75
C LEU A 63 11.63 -7.13 -5.59
N TYR A 64 10.50 -6.57 -6.00
CA TYR A 64 9.23 -7.30 -5.94
C TYR A 64 9.28 -8.54 -6.80
N CYS A 65 8.50 -9.53 -6.41
CA CYS A 65 8.26 -10.69 -7.23
C CYS A 65 7.46 -10.31 -8.48
N THR A 66 7.70 -11.02 -9.58
CA THR A 66 7.06 -10.71 -10.87
C THR A 66 6.70 -11.98 -11.61
N PHE A 67 5.65 -11.95 -12.42
CA PHE A 67 5.45 -13.00 -13.42
C PHE A 67 6.67 -13.09 -14.37
N GLU A 68 7.14 -14.31 -14.64
CA GLU A 68 8.25 -14.55 -15.57
C GLU A 68 7.95 -13.99 -16.96
N ASN A 69 6.68 -14.09 -17.39
CA ASN A 69 6.20 -13.51 -18.64
C ASN A 69 4.86 -12.78 -18.43
N GLN A 70 4.91 -11.44 -18.40
CA GLN A 70 3.73 -10.60 -18.18
C GLN A 70 2.65 -10.78 -19.24
N ASP A 71 3.02 -10.81 -20.52
CA ASP A 71 2.03 -10.95 -21.59
C ASP A 71 1.32 -12.30 -21.50
N GLN A 72 2.07 -13.36 -21.18
CA GLN A 72 1.50 -14.69 -20.98
C GLN A 72 0.61 -14.74 -19.73
N ALA A 73 1.06 -14.15 -18.61
CA ALA A 73 0.28 -14.08 -17.38
C ALA A 73 -1.05 -13.37 -17.60
N PHE A 74 -1.03 -12.20 -18.26
CA PHE A 74 -2.25 -11.46 -18.62
C PHE A 74 -3.16 -12.24 -19.55
N ASN A 75 -2.60 -12.87 -20.59
CA ASN A 75 -3.38 -13.68 -21.52
C ASN A 75 -4.03 -14.89 -20.83
N ASN A 76 -3.35 -15.50 -19.87
CA ASN A 76 -3.90 -16.61 -19.09
C ASN A 76 -4.99 -16.13 -18.11
N ALA A 77 -4.78 -15.00 -17.44
CA ALA A 77 -5.79 -14.33 -16.61
C ALA A 77 -7.04 -14.00 -17.44
N TYR A 78 -6.88 -13.39 -18.62
CA TYR A 78 -7.98 -13.05 -19.51
C TYR A 78 -8.75 -14.28 -20.01
N LYS A 79 -8.05 -15.38 -20.32
CA LYS A 79 -8.71 -16.65 -20.69
C LYS A 79 -9.49 -17.25 -19.53
N LYS A 80 -8.93 -17.22 -18.32
CA LYS A 80 -9.55 -17.76 -17.11
C LYS A 80 -10.80 -16.99 -16.74
N TRP A 81 -10.69 -15.67 -16.63
CA TRP A 81 -11.75 -14.78 -16.14
C TRP A 81 -12.45 -14.01 -17.25
N ARG A 82 -12.66 -14.67 -18.41
CA ARG A 82 -13.18 -13.99 -19.61
C ARG A 82 -14.53 -13.32 -19.34
N ASN A 83 -15.41 -13.97 -18.59
CA ASN A 83 -16.74 -13.45 -18.30
C ASN A 83 -16.69 -12.26 -17.34
N GLU A 84 -15.80 -12.31 -16.37
CA GLU A 84 -15.59 -11.28 -15.37
C GLU A 84 -14.93 -10.05 -15.99
N PHE A 85 -13.92 -10.22 -16.85
CA PHE A 85 -13.35 -9.15 -17.66
C PHE A 85 -14.41 -8.47 -18.54
N ASN A 86 -15.28 -9.25 -19.20
CA ASN A 86 -16.39 -8.69 -19.98
C ASN A 86 -17.40 -7.95 -19.10
N THR A 87 -17.67 -8.46 -17.91
CA THR A 87 -18.58 -7.83 -16.95
C THR A 87 -18.03 -6.49 -16.47
N ILE A 88 -16.74 -6.44 -16.10
CA ILE A 88 -16.04 -5.21 -15.73
C ILE A 88 -16.00 -4.22 -16.90
N GLN A 89 -15.72 -4.72 -18.11
CA GLN A 89 -15.72 -3.91 -19.33
C GLN A 89 -17.06 -3.19 -19.52
N GLN A 90 -18.18 -3.91 -19.40
CA GLN A 90 -19.51 -3.34 -19.55
C GLN A 90 -19.86 -2.40 -18.39
N TYR A 91 -19.56 -2.80 -17.17
CA TYR A 91 -19.84 -2.05 -15.96
C TYR A 91 -19.17 -0.66 -15.98
N ALA A 92 -17.90 -0.60 -16.37
CA ALA A 92 -17.11 0.63 -16.37
C ALA A 92 -16.96 1.28 -17.76
N SER A 93 -17.63 0.75 -18.79
CA SER A 93 -17.54 1.22 -20.18
C SER A 93 -16.11 1.30 -20.73
N LEU A 94 -15.29 0.28 -20.43
CA LEU A 94 -13.88 0.23 -20.81
C LEU A 94 -13.67 -0.35 -22.23
N GLN A 95 -12.49 -0.07 -22.80
CA GLN A 95 -12.00 -0.82 -23.95
C GLN A 95 -11.69 -2.28 -23.55
N PRO A 96 -11.70 -3.25 -24.49
CA PRO A 96 -11.37 -4.64 -24.18
C PRO A 96 -10.05 -4.76 -23.42
N ALA A 97 -10.01 -5.68 -22.45
CA ALA A 97 -8.87 -5.88 -21.58
C ALA A 97 -7.61 -6.26 -22.36
N SER A 98 -6.50 -5.60 -22.06
CA SER A 98 -5.19 -5.83 -22.65
C SER A 98 -4.07 -5.39 -21.70
N VAL A 99 -2.84 -5.76 -22.04
CA VAL A 99 -1.64 -5.34 -21.30
C VAL A 99 -1.36 -3.84 -21.36
N THR A 100 -2.09 -3.05 -22.17
CA THR A 100 -1.89 -1.59 -22.24
C THR A 100 -2.91 -0.80 -21.43
N ASN A 101 -4.07 -1.38 -21.09
CA ASN A 101 -5.12 -0.76 -20.27
C ASN A 101 -5.40 -1.51 -18.97
N TRP A 102 -4.51 -2.41 -18.55
CA TRP A 102 -4.68 -3.23 -17.35
C TRP A 102 -4.94 -2.41 -16.07
N LYS A 103 -4.36 -1.21 -15.94
CA LYS A 103 -4.57 -0.31 -14.79
C LYS A 103 -6.02 0.16 -14.64
N GLU A 104 -6.73 0.34 -15.76
CA GLU A 104 -8.16 0.68 -15.73
C GLU A 104 -8.96 -0.47 -15.11
N TYR A 105 -8.64 -1.71 -15.50
CA TYR A 105 -9.26 -2.90 -14.94
C TYR A 105 -8.90 -3.12 -13.47
N GLN A 106 -7.63 -2.96 -13.10
CA GLN A 106 -7.18 -3.02 -11.70
C GLN A 106 -7.97 -2.04 -10.82
N THR A 107 -8.11 -0.79 -11.28
CA THR A 107 -8.87 0.25 -10.55
C THR A 107 -10.31 -0.21 -10.27
N ILE A 108 -10.98 -0.81 -11.25
CA ILE A 108 -12.35 -1.32 -11.05
C ILE A 108 -12.38 -2.54 -10.13
N VAL A 109 -11.43 -3.46 -10.26
CA VAL A 109 -11.34 -4.66 -9.42
C VAL A 109 -11.09 -4.31 -7.95
N TYR A 110 -10.26 -3.30 -7.68
CA TYR A 110 -9.97 -2.85 -6.32
C TYR A 110 -11.21 -2.23 -5.67
N SER A 111 -12.00 -1.47 -6.44
CA SER A 111 -13.24 -0.83 -5.95
C SER A 111 -14.52 -1.60 -6.28
N TYR A 112 -14.45 -2.86 -6.69
CA TYR A 112 -15.65 -3.59 -7.12
C TYR A 112 -16.57 -3.84 -5.92
N SER A 113 -17.83 -3.39 -6.02
CA SER A 113 -18.89 -3.64 -5.03
C SER A 113 -20.14 -4.26 -5.66
N GLY A 114 -20.03 -4.74 -6.90
CA GLY A 114 -21.12 -5.43 -7.56
C GLY A 114 -21.32 -6.83 -6.97
N ASN A 115 -22.46 -7.43 -7.26
CA ASN A 115 -22.79 -8.81 -6.90
C ASN A 115 -22.76 -9.76 -8.11
N ASN A 116 -22.30 -9.29 -9.27
CA ASN A 116 -22.27 -10.07 -10.52
C ASN A 116 -21.02 -10.94 -10.65
N ILE A 117 -19.98 -10.65 -9.88
CA ILE A 117 -18.73 -11.43 -9.83
C ILE A 117 -18.57 -11.93 -8.39
N ASP A 118 -18.24 -13.22 -8.27
CA ASP A 118 -17.98 -13.84 -6.97
C ASP A 118 -16.82 -13.15 -6.25
N SER A 119 -16.97 -12.89 -4.95
CA SER A 119 -15.98 -12.15 -4.16
C SER A 119 -14.62 -12.86 -4.09
N THR A 120 -14.59 -14.19 -4.16
CA THR A 120 -13.34 -14.97 -4.20
C THR A 120 -12.63 -14.77 -5.54
N ILE A 121 -13.37 -14.62 -6.65
CA ILE A 121 -12.80 -14.29 -7.96
C ILE A 121 -12.26 -12.87 -7.96
N ILE A 122 -12.99 -11.89 -7.38
CA ILE A 122 -12.48 -10.52 -7.24
C ILE A 122 -11.20 -10.49 -6.41
N ALA A 123 -11.14 -11.23 -5.31
CA ALA A 123 -9.93 -11.33 -4.50
C ALA A 123 -8.75 -11.94 -5.27
N GLU A 124 -8.99 -13.00 -6.05
CA GLU A 124 -7.97 -13.61 -6.90
C GLU A 124 -7.49 -12.64 -7.99
N MET A 125 -8.40 -11.86 -8.60
CA MET A 125 -8.05 -10.81 -9.56
C MET A 125 -7.26 -9.67 -8.90
N ARG A 126 -7.56 -9.30 -7.64
CA ARG A 126 -6.80 -8.29 -6.89
C ARG A 126 -5.36 -8.75 -6.69
N ALA A 127 -5.17 -9.98 -6.21
CA ALA A 127 -3.86 -10.59 -6.05
C ALA A 127 -3.10 -10.68 -7.40
N PHE A 128 -3.80 -11.03 -8.49
CA PHE A 128 -3.19 -11.03 -9.83
C PHE A 128 -2.67 -9.65 -10.21
N PHE A 129 -3.48 -8.60 -10.08
CA PHE A 129 -3.08 -7.25 -10.48
C PHE A 129 -1.97 -6.67 -9.61
N ASP A 130 -1.94 -7.02 -8.33
CA ASP A 130 -0.85 -6.67 -7.42
C ASP A 130 0.49 -7.26 -7.90
N ILE A 131 0.56 -8.58 -8.13
CA ILE A 131 1.78 -9.19 -8.70
C ILE A 131 2.08 -8.71 -10.13
N PHE A 132 1.06 -8.34 -10.90
CA PHE A 132 1.22 -7.83 -12.26
C PHE A 132 1.91 -6.47 -12.27
N GLU A 133 1.56 -5.57 -11.34
CA GLU A 133 2.11 -4.22 -11.29
C GLU A 133 3.59 -4.16 -10.89
N ASN A 134 4.04 -5.14 -10.11
CA ASN A 134 5.39 -5.25 -9.59
C ASN A 134 6.49 -5.15 -10.64
N LYS A 135 6.27 -5.64 -11.88
CA LYS A 135 7.26 -5.45 -12.95
C LYS A 135 7.50 -3.96 -13.21
N TYR A 136 6.43 -3.18 -13.32
CA TYR A 136 6.52 -1.76 -13.64
C TYR A 136 7.14 -0.98 -12.49
N ILE A 137 6.83 -1.34 -11.24
CA ILE A 137 7.47 -0.77 -10.05
C ILE A 137 8.98 -1.09 -10.05
N ASN A 138 9.36 -2.34 -10.31
CA ASN A 138 10.77 -2.75 -10.43
C ASN A 138 11.50 -2.01 -11.56
N GLU A 139 10.85 -1.84 -12.72
CA GLU A 139 11.39 -1.05 -13.83
C GLU A 139 11.59 0.43 -13.45
N GLU A 140 10.67 1.01 -12.68
CA GLU A 140 10.79 2.38 -12.17
C GLU A 140 11.93 2.52 -11.15
N ILE A 141 12.06 1.58 -10.21
CA ILE A 141 13.16 1.54 -9.23
C ILE A 141 14.51 1.45 -9.96
N THR A 142 14.67 0.46 -10.85
CA THR A 142 15.92 0.21 -11.57
C THR A 142 16.29 1.38 -12.49
N THR A 143 15.32 1.95 -13.21
CA THR A 143 15.52 3.14 -14.03
C THR A 143 15.95 4.35 -13.20
N SER A 144 15.31 4.57 -12.04
CA SER A 144 15.62 5.69 -11.16
C SER A 144 17.03 5.57 -10.60
N ILE A 145 17.45 4.39 -10.16
CA ILE A 145 18.82 4.13 -9.68
C ILE A 145 19.86 4.30 -10.80
N GLY A 146 19.53 3.86 -12.03
CA GLY A 146 20.38 4.06 -13.20
C GLY A 146 20.66 5.53 -13.49
N LYS A 147 19.63 6.39 -13.40
CA LYS A 147 19.77 7.86 -13.58
C LYS A 147 20.68 8.49 -12.52
N LEU A 148 20.64 7.99 -11.29
CA LEU A 148 21.48 8.51 -10.20
C LEU A 148 22.95 8.18 -10.41
N SER A 149 23.25 6.98 -10.92
CA SER A 149 24.62 6.52 -11.16
C SER A 149 25.37 7.41 -12.17
N TYR A 150 24.65 7.98 -13.15
CA TYR A 150 25.19 8.87 -14.18
C TYR A 150 25.53 10.29 -13.67
N ASN A 151 24.92 10.75 -12.57
CA ASN A 151 24.96 12.16 -12.13
C ASN A 151 25.95 12.46 -10.98
N THR A 152 26.83 11.52 -10.63
CA THR A 152 27.52 11.45 -9.32
C THR A 152 28.74 12.37 -9.10
N THR A 153 28.90 13.50 -9.82
CA THR A 153 30.06 14.39 -9.55
C THR A 153 29.82 15.52 -8.54
N LYS A 154 28.59 15.81 -8.07
CA LYS A 154 28.37 16.97 -7.17
C LYS A 154 27.36 16.86 -6.01
N HIS A 155 26.57 15.81 -5.87
CA HIS A 155 25.62 15.69 -4.75
C HIS A 155 25.34 14.23 -4.38
N VAL A 156 25.05 13.98 -3.09
CA VAL A 156 24.42 12.74 -2.64
C VAL A 156 23.00 12.75 -3.19
N PRO A 157 22.61 11.78 -4.04
CA PRO A 157 21.27 11.76 -4.59
C PRO A 157 20.25 11.44 -3.50
N ASP A 158 19.11 12.12 -3.53
CA ASP A 158 17.99 11.79 -2.66
C ASP A 158 17.36 10.47 -3.12
N LEU A 159 17.52 9.44 -2.28
CA LEU A 159 16.97 8.11 -2.51
C LEU A 159 15.60 7.90 -1.85
N THR A 160 15.08 8.92 -1.14
CA THR A 160 13.90 8.79 -0.28
C THR A 160 12.74 8.13 -1.04
N HIS A 161 12.36 8.69 -2.18
CA HIS A 161 11.28 8.16 -2.99
C HIS A 161 11.57 6.76 -3.55
N ILE A 162 12.80 6.48 -3.97
CA ILE A 162 13.18 5.16 -4.50
C ILE A 162 13.05 4.10 -3.39
N ILE A 163 13.52 4.42 -2.18
CA ILE A 163 13.44 3.52 -1.03
C ILE A 163 11.98 3.35 -0.57
N GLU A 164 11.16 4.39 -0.69
CA GLU A 164 9.72 4.33 -0.41
C GLU A 164 8.93 3.51 -1.44
N MET A 165 9.49 3.23 -2.62
CA MET A 165 8.92 2.31 -3.61
C MET A 165 9.43 0.87 -3.46
N MET A 166 10.44 0.60 -2.62
CA MET A 166 11.03 -0.75 -2.51
C MET A 166 10.19 -1.68 -1.62
N PRO A 167 10.29 -3.03 -1.81
CA PRO A 167 9.71 -3.99 -0.90
C PRO A 167 10.07 -3.70 0.56
N TYR A 168 9.11 -3.86 1.48
CA TYR A 168 9.29 -3.44 2.87
C TYR A 168 10.51 -4.12 3.54
N ASP A 169 10.75 -5.38 3.20
CA ASP A 169 11.83 -6.24 3.70
C ASP A 169 13.19 -5.99 3.02
N ALA A 170 13.25 -5.08 2.04
CA ALA A 170 14.53 -4.68 1.48
C ALA A 170 15.41 -4.01 2.55
N PRO A 171 16.69 -4.40 2.72
CA PRO A 171 17.53 -3.87 3.78
C PRO A 171 17.61 -2.33 3.84
N LEU A 172 17.62 -1.65 2.69
CA LEU A 172 17.56 -0.19 2.62
C LEU A 172 16.20 0.37 3.03
N ALA A 173 15.12 -0.27 2.61
CA ALA A 173 13.75 0.06 2.98
C ALA A 173 13.57 -0.04 4.50
N MET A 174 14.00 -1.15 5.10
CA MET A 174 13.97 -1.35 6.56
C MET A 174 14.83 -0.33 7.31
N ALA A 175 16.04 -0.04 6.82
CA ALA A 175 16.93 0.94 7.44
C ALA A 175 16.30 2.34 7.47
N MET A 176 15.66 2.75 6.36
CA MET A 176 14.96 4.03 6.29
C MET A 176 13.73 4.05 7.22
N THR A 177 12.93 2.97 7.26
CA THR A 177 11.75 2.90 8.13
C THR A 177 12.11 3.00 9.61
N SER A 178 13.28 2.50 10.03
CA SER A 178 13.75 2.65 11.41
C SER A 178 14.00 4.12 11.83
N THR A 179 14.07 5.05 10.87
CA THR A 179 14.17 6.49 11.14
C THR A 179 12.80 7.17 11.26
N TYR A 180 11.74 6.54 10.74
CA TYR A 180 10.37 7.02 10.88
C TYR A 180 9.82 6.49 12.21
N ASN A 181 9.65 7.40 13.19
CA ASN A 181 8.93 7.05 14.41
C ASN A 181 7.49 6.69 14.04
N THR A 182 7.07 5.45 14.36
CA THR A 182 5.66 5.03 14.41
C THR A 182 4.97 5.84 15.50
N THR A 183 4.61 7.08 15.14
CA THR A 183 4.16 8.08 16.09
C THR A 183 2.68 7.86 16.37
N SER A 184 2.33 7.78 17.64
CA SER A 184 0.94 7.79 18.07
C SER A 184 0.17 8.95 17.42
N LEU A 185 -1.11 8.78 17.13
CA LEU A 185 -1.96 9.88 16.70
C LEU A 185 -1.99 10.97 17.77
N PRO A 186 -1.81 12.26 17.41
CA PRO A 186 -1.89 13.34 18.39
C PRO A 186 -3.27 13.43 19.05
N ASN A 187 -4.33 13.10 18.32
CA ASN A 187 -5.69 13.02 18.84
C ASN A 187 -6.48 11.89 18.16
N THR A 188 -6.46 10.71 18.79
CA THR A 188 -7.19 9.52 18.32
C THR A 188 -8.71 9.75 18.27
N SER A 189 -9.28 10.48 19.22
CA SER A 189 -10.72 10.77 19.22
C SER A 189 -11.13 11.63 18.04
N ALA A 190 -10.32 12.64 17.67
CA ALA A 190 -10.57 13.47 16.50
C ALA A 190 -10.47 12.67 15.19
N ALA A 191 -9.48 11.78 15.07
CA ALA A 191 -9.37 10.87 13.95
C ALA A 191 -10.62 9.98 13.81
N ILE A 192 -11.05 9.32 14.90
CA ILE A 192 -12.24 8.47 14.92
C ILE A 192 -13.49 9.28 14.57
N SER A 193 -13.67 10.48 15.12
CA SER A 193 -14.79 11.35 14.80
C SER A 193 -14.80 11.76 13.32
N TYR A 194 -13.65 12.09 12.75
CA TYR A 194 -13.52 12.42 11.33
C TYR A 194 -13.86 11.22 10.45
N ALA A 195 -13.30 10.05 10.75
CA ALA A 195 -13.55 8.82 10.01
C ALA A 195 -15.04 8.49 9.99
N LYS A 196 -15.71 8.51 11.15
CA LYS A 196 -17.16 8.29 11.27
C LYS A 196 -17.99 9.30 10.48
N GLN A 197 -17.59 10.57 10.51
CA GLN A 197 -18.32 11.65 9.85
C GLN A 197 -18.33 11.50 8.32
N TYR A 198 -17.20 11.08 7.74
CA TYR A 198 -16.98 11.11 6.29
C TYR A 198 -16.96 9.74 5.61
N ALA A 199 -17.00 8.64 6.37
CA ALA A 199 -16.97 7.27 5.85
C ALA A 199 -17.97 7.01 4.70
N TRP A 200 -19.22 7.47 4.84
CA TRP A 200 -20.29 7.25 3.85
C TRP A 200 -20.35 8.32 2.76
N LYS A 201 -19.74 9.48 2.99
CA LYS A 201 -19.73 10.61 2.08
C LYS A 201 -18.48 11.43 2.30
N GLY A 202 -17.57 11.38 1.33
CA GLY A 202 -16.29 12.07 1.43
C GLY A 202 -16.40 13.58 1.64
N ASN A 203 -15.37 14.12 2.27
CA ASN A 203 -15.31 15.54 2.62
C ASN A 203 -15.13 16.42 1.37
N PRO A 204 -16.09 17.31 1.04
CA PRO A 204 -16.01 18.16 -0.15
C PRO A 204 -14.88 19.20 -0.11
N ALA A 205 -14.20 19.36 1.03
CA ALA A 205 -13.02 20.21 1.13
C ALA A 205 -11.82 19.65 0.35
N TYR A 206 -11.76 18.32 0.15
CA TYR A 206 -10.67 17.61 -0.51
C TYR A 206 -11.05 17.18 -1.93
N TRP A 207 -10.04 16.87 -2.73
CA TRP A 207 -10.25 16.26 -4.03
C TRP A 207 -10.74 14.83 -3.87
N ASN A 208 -11.67 14.41 -4.74
CA ASN A 208 -12.19 13.05 -4.77
C ASN A 208 -11.47 12.26 -5.86
N PHE A 209 -10.75 11.19 -5.48
CA PHE A 209 -10.02 10.33 -6.40
C PHE A 209 -10.84 9.14 -6.93
N GLY A 210 -12.16 9.15 -6.73
CA GLY A 210 -13.08 8.12 -7.17
C GLY A 210 -12.76 6.78 -6.52
N ASN A 211 -12.47 5.78 -7.35
CA ASN A 211 -12.24 4.40 -6.93
C ASN A 211 -10.90 4.18 -6.19
N ASN A 212 -10.00 5.17 -6.21
CA ASN A 212 -8.66 5.09 -5.61
C ASN A 212 -8.53 6.03 -4.38
N ASP A 213 -9.63 6.32 -3.68
CA ASP A 213 -9.69 7.35 -2.64
C ASP A 213 -9.32 6.85 -1.22
N CYS A 214 -9.02 5.56 -1.05
CA CYS A 214 -8.72 4.95 0.24
C CYS A 214 -7.61 5.68 1.02
N THR A 215 -6.48 5.97 0.37
CA THR A 215 -5.33 6.63 1.00
C THR A 215 -5.55 8.13 1.17
N ASN A 216 -6.27 8.78 0.24
CA ASN A 216 -6.65 10.18 0.40
C ASN A 216 -7.54 10.36 1.65
N PHE A 217 -8.49 9.45 1.87
CA PHE A 217 -9.30 9.44 3.09
C PHE A 217 -8.48 9.16 4.35
N ALA A 218 -7.58 8.17 4.30
CA ALA A 218 -6.67 7.89 5.40
C ALA A 218 -5.81 9.11 5.76
N SER A 219 -5.27 9.82 4.76
CA SER A 219 -4.51 11.06 4.95
C SER A 219 -5.37 12.15 5.59
N GLN A 220 -6.63 12.30 5.19
CA GLN A 220 -7.54 13.25 5.84
C GLN A 220 -7.80 12.91 7.31
N ILE A 221 -8.01 11.63 7.65
CA ILE A 221 -8.14 11.17 9.04
C ILE A 221 -6.88 11.51 9.84
N LEU A 222 -5.71 11.27 9.26
CA LEU A 222 -4.42 11.55 9.88
C LEU A 222 -4.22 13.05 10.12
N GLU A 223 -4.57 13.90 9.16
CA GLU A 223 -4.56 15.36 9.31
C GLU A 223 -5.54 15.82 10.40
N ALA A 224 -6.76 15.27 10.42
CA ALA A 224 -7.76 15.58 11.44
C ALA A 224 -7.32 15.16 12.86
N SER A 225 -6.46 14.16 12.98
CA SER A 225 -5.82 13.79 14.24
C SER A 225 -4.82 14.84 14.76
N GLY A 226 -4.41 15.79 13.92
CA GLY A 226 -3.46 16.85 14.25
C GLY A 226 -2.03 16.64 13.74
N VAL A 227 -1.78 15.61 12.91
CA VAL A 227 -0.48 15.44 12.26
C VAL A 227 -0.25 16.56 11.26
N ARG A 228 0.87 17.26 11.39
CA ARG A 228 1.23 18.37 10.50
C ARG A 228 1.77 17.81 9.19
N GLN A 229 1.25 18.31 8.08
CA GLN A 229 1.78 18.00 6.76
C GLN A 229 3.26 18.39 6.63
N GLU A 230 4.04 17.55 5.95
CA GLU A 230 5.43 17.83 5.62
C GLU A 230 5.53 18.23 4.15
N VAL A 231 5.46 19.53 3.91
CA VAL A 231 5.37 20.09 2.56
C VAL A 231 6.73 20.21 1.87
N TYR A 232 6.81 19.70 0.64
CA TYR A 232 7.93 19.89 -0.27
C TYR A 232 7.47 20.45 -1.63
N ASP A 233 8.43 20.86 -2.46
CA ASP A 233 8.17 21.28 -3.85
C ASP A 233 8.01 20.07 -4.78
N SER A 234 8.66 18.95 -4.45
CA SER A 234 8.50 17.68 -5.14
C SER A 234 7.32 16.89 -4.57
N GLU A 235 6.49 16.34 -5.44
CA GLU A 235 5.39 15.43 -5.05
C GLU A 235 5.94 14.09 -4.53
N GLN A 236 7.19 13.75 -4.85
CA GLN A 236 7.86 12.53 -4.40
C GLN A 236 8.40 12.64 -2.96
N GLN A 237 8.12 13.73 -2.25
CA GLN A 237 8.68 13.99 -0.93
C GLN A 237 7.61 14.45 0.07
N GLY A 238 7.80 14.01 1.31
CA GLY A 238 6.96 14.38 2.44
C GLY A 238 5.60 13.72 2.40
N TRP A 239 4.66 14.29 3.14
CA TRP A 239 3.26 13.89 3.19
C TRP A 239 2.42 15.16 3.25
N TRP A 240 1.79 15.51 2.14
CA TRP A 240 1.07 16.79 2.02
C TRP A 240 0.00 16.81 0.93
N HIS A 241 -0.98 17.68 1.14
CA HIS A 241 -2.02 18.11 0.20
C HIS A 241 -2.26 19.61 0.38
N LYS A 242 -2.41 20.31 -0.74
CA LYS A 242 -2.70 21.73 -0.78
C LYS A 242 -3.88 21.99 -1.68
N LYS A 243 -4.68 22.97 -1.29
CA LYS A 243 -5.69 23.59 -2.14
C LYS A 243 -5.30 25.05 -2.36
N ASN A 244 -5.12 25.46 -3.60
CA ASN A 244 -4.85 26.86 -3.90
C ASN A 244 -6.16 27.69 -3.91
N TRP A 245 -6.04 29.01 -4.02
CA TRP A 245 -7.18 29.94 -3.98
C TRP A 245 -8.15 29.78 -5.17
N LEU A 246 -7.71 29.16 -6.27
CA LEU A 246 -8.53 28.80 -7.43
C LEU A 246 -9.24 27.45 -7.27
N GLY A 247 -9.01 26.75 -6.15
CA GLY A 247 -9.59 25.44 -5.88
C GLY A 247 -8.84 24.28 -6.51
N PHE A 248 -7.67 24.49 -7.12
CA PHE A 248 -6.83 23.38 -7.60
C PHE A 248 -6.13 22.69 -6.45
N HIS A 249 -6.10 21.37 -6.52
CA HIS A 249 -5.48 20.51 -5.54
C HIS A 249 -4.13 20.00 -6.03
N THR A 250 -3.12 20.03 -5.18
CA THR A 250 -1.82 19.39 -5.39
C THR A 250 -1.45 18.56 -4.17
N HIS A 251 -0.67 17.50 -4.32
CA HIS A 251 -0.38 16.58 -3.23
C HIS A 251 0.95 15.83 -3.45
N SER A 252 1.47 15.22 -2.39
CA SER A 252 2.54 14.22 -2.49
C SER A 252 1.99 12.87 -2.94
N VAL A 253 2.87 11.99 -3.42
CA VAL A 253 2.54 10.59 -3.75
C VAL A 253 2.03 9.86 -2.50
N SER A 254 2.72 10.03 -1.37
CA SER A 254 2.35 9.48 -0.06
C SER A 254 0.99 9.94 0.49
N TRP A 255 0.38 10.99 -0.07
CA TRP A 255 -0.97 11.42 0.32
C TRP A 255 -2.06 10.51 -0.27
N VAL A 256 -1.80 9.91 -1.44
CA VAL A 256 -2.83 9.22 -2.25
C VAL A 256 -2.49 7.77 -2.58
N ASN A 257 -1.25 7.33 -2.41
CA ASN A 257 -0.82 5.97 -2.74
C ASN A 257 -0.58 5.14 -1.47
N ALA A 258 -1.25 3.98 -1.38
CA ALA A 258 -1.29 3.13 -0.18
C ALA A 258 0.09 2.64 0.23
N HIS A 259 0.89 2.20 -0.76
CA HIS A 259 2.24 1.72 -0.54
C HIS A 259 3.10 2.81 0.10
N THR A 260 3.31 3.93 -0.60
CA THR A 260 4.15 5.03 -0.09
C THR A 260 3.61 5.66 1.21
N PHE A 261 2.29 5.73 1.40
CA PHE A 261 1.69 6.13 2.67
C PHE A 261 2.10 5.19 3.81
N SER A 262 1.92 3.88 3.65
CA SER A 262 2.24 2.90 4.68
C SER A 262 3.73 2.92 5.04
N ARG A 263 4.60 3.13 4.04
CA ARG A 263 6.05 3.28 4.21
C ARG A 263 6.41 4.55 4.97
N TYR A 264 5.79 5.67 4.61
CA TYR A 264 6.01 6.98 5.25
C TYR A 264 5.50 7.02 6.70
N MET A 265 4.37 6.36 6.97
CA MET A 265 3.77 6.30 8.32
C MET A 265 4.42 5.24 9.22
N GLY A 266 5.12 4.28 8.61
CA GLY A 266 5.71 3.12 9.27
C GLY A 266 4.72 2.00 9.46
N ILE A 267 5.19 0.75 9.44
CA ILE A 267 4.37 -0.43 9.71
C ILE A 267 4.82 -1.06 11.03
N GLY A 268 3.89 -1.14 11.98
CA GLY A 268 4.14 -1.62 13.33
C GLY A 268 3.78 -3.09 13.56
N TYR A 269 3.07 -3.75 12.64
CA TYR A 269 2.75 -5.18 12.73
C TYR A 269 2.31 -5.72 11.37
N TRP A 270 2.64 -6.98 11.08
CA TRP A 270 2.17 -7.73 9.91
C TRP A 270 1.60 -9.08 10.36
N ALA A 271 0.56 -9.56 9.70
CA ALA A 271 0.02 -10.89 9.91
C ALA A 271 -0.64 -11.45 8.65
N ARG A 272 -0.42 -12.75 8.39
CA ARG A 272 -1.20 -13.53 7.44
C ARG A 272 -2.40 -14.19 8.07
N ASP A 273 -2.37 -14.43 9.37
CA ASP A 273 -3.51 -14.96 10.11
C ASP A 273 -4.39 -13.80 10.60
N HIS A 274 -5.65 -13.80 10.18
CA HIS A 274 -6.58 -12.73 10.51
C HIS A 274 -6.88 -12.68 12.00
N ALA A 275 -7.02 -13.83 12.67
CA ALA A 275 -7.26 -13.86 14.11
C ALA A 275 -6.10 -13.20 14.89
N ALA A 276 -4.85 -13.54 14.57
CA ALA A 276 -3.66 -12.91 15.13
C ALA A 276 -3.62 -11.39 14.84
N PHE A 277 -4.00 -10.98 13.63
CA PHE A 277 -4.13 -9.56 13.28
C PHE A 277 -5.11 -8.82 14.21
N THR A 278 -6.30 -9.37 14.43
CA THR A 278 -7.33 -8.71 15.25
C THR A 278 -6.91 -8.51 16.71
N THR A 279 -6.03 -9.36 17.25
CA THR A 279 -5.48 -9.20 18.60
C THR A 279 -4.44 -8.06 18.71
N ASN A 280 -3.95 -7.56 17.58
CA ASN A 280 -2.92 -6.53 17.50
C ASN A 280 -3.44 -5.14 17.13
N ILE A 281 -4.73 -5.00 16.81
CA ILE A 281 -5.33 -3.72 16.42
C ILE A 281 -6.26 -3.17 17.49
N ALA A 282 -6.47 -1.85 17.46
CA ALA A 282 -7.40 -1.13 18.32
C ALA A 282 -8.07 0.01 17.55
N ALA A 283 -9.16 0.57 18.09
CA ALA A 283 -9.74 1.80 17.58
C ALA A 283 -8.69 2.93 17.56
N GLY A 284 -8.51 3.57 16.41
CA GLY A 284 -7.42 4.51 16.16
C GLY A 284 -6.32 3.98 15.24
N ASP A 285 -6.26 2.68 15.00
CA ASP A 285 -5.22 2.09 14.16
C ASP A 285 -5.57 2.25 12.65
N PHE A 286 -4.59 2.69 11.87
CA PHE A 286 -4.57 2.55 10.42
C PHE A 286 -4.18 1.12 10.07
N ILE A 287 -4.96 0.51 9.18
CA ILE A 287 -4.76 -0.86 8.74
C ILE A 287 -4.52 -0.90 7.22
N GLY A 288 -3.69 -1.86 6.79
CA GLY A 288 -3.33 -2.07 5.39
C GLY A 288 -3.67 -3.48 4.94
N ALA A 289 -4.07 -3.63 3.69
CA ALA A 289 -4.18 -4.91 3.00
C ALA A 289 -3.08 -5.03 1.94
N ASP A 290 -2.47 -6.20 1.87
CA ASP A 290 -1.50 -6.65 0.85
C ASP A 290 -2.15 -7.85 0.16
N PHE A 291 -2.60 -7.69 -1.09
CA PHE A 291 -3.44 -8.69 -1.74
C PHE A 291 -2.63 -9.85 -2.33
N GLY A 292 -1.43 -9.59 -2.82
CA GLY A 292 -0.50 -10.54 -3.45
C GLY A 292 0.49 -11.16 -2.45
N ASN A 293 0.51 -10.66 -1.21
CA ASN A 293 1.42 -11.07 -0.15
C ASN A 293 2.88 -10.90 -0.58
N ASP A 294 3.19 -9.70 -1.05
CA ASP A 294 4.51 -9.30 -1.58
C ASP A 294 5.21 -8.24 -0.72
N ASN A 295 4.68 -7.95 0.48
CA ASN A 295 5.10 -6.90 1.40
C ASN A 295 4.86 -5.46 0.88
N SER A 296 3.90 -5.28 -0.02
CA SER A 296 3.34 -4.00 -0.44
C SER A 296 1.94 -3.80 0.13
N VAL A 297 1.60 -2.59 0.57
CA VAL A 297 0.22 -2.30 1.00
C VAL A 297 -0.55 -1.66 -0.16
N ASP A 298 -1.63 -2.30 -0.58
CA ASP A 298 -2.46 -1.93 -1.72
C ASP A 298 -3.69 -1.10 -1.32
N HIS A 299 -4.17 -1.31 -0.10
CA HIS A 299 -5.40 -0.71 0.38
C HIS A 299 -5.30 -0.29 1.85
N ILE A 300 -5.89 0.86 2.18
CA ILE A 300 -5.84 1.45 3.53
C ILE A 300 -7.25 1.58 4.10
N GLY A 301 -7.39 1.16 5.35
CA GLY A 301 -8.58 1.37 6.18
C GLY A 301 -8.22 1.99 7.53
N PHE A 302 -9.24 2.40 8.28
CA PHE A 302 -9.08 2.96 9.61
C PHE A 302 -10.05 2.31 10.60
N VAL A 303 -9.54 1.83 11.73
CA VAL A 303 -10.35 1.16 12.75
C VAL A 303 -11.03 2.18 13.64
N THR A 304 -12.36 2.24 13.63
CA THR A 304 -13.15 3.21 14.41
C THR A 304 -13.71 2.64 15.71
N ALA A 305 -13.76 1.30 15.83
CA ALA A 305 -14.17 0.57 17.03
C ALA A 305 -13.66 -0.88 16.98
N THR A 306 -13.54 -1.53 18.13
CA THR A 306 -13.37 -2.98 18.26
C THR A 306 -14.58 -3.58 18.96
N GLY A 307 -14.92 -4.82 18.63
CA GLY A 307 -16.09 -5.54 19.10
C GLY A 307 -15.73 -6.77 19.94
N GLY A 308 -16.68 -7.69 20.01
CA GLY A 308 -16.50 -9.00 20.67
C GLY A 308 -15.93 -10.05 19.73
N TRP A 309 -15.72 -11.24 20.26
CA TRP A 309 -15.32 -12.40 19.46
C TRP A 309 -16.45 -12.85 18.52
N THR A 310 -16.13 -13.02 17.23
CA THR A 310 -17.04 -13.50 16.19
C THR A 310 -16.25 -14.24 15.12
N ASN A 311 -16.83 -15.26 14.47
CA ASN A 311 -16.22 -15.94 13.31
C ASN A 311 -14.73 -16.36 13.48
N GLY A 312 -14.27 -16.60 14.72
CA GLY A 312 -12.89 -16.99 15.01
C GLY A 312 -11.89 -15.85 15.21
N TYR A 313 -12.33 -14.59 15.30
CA TYR A 313 -11.50 -13.39 15.51
C TYR A 313 -12.20 -12.35 16.39
N ILE A 314 -11.50 -11.26 16.77
CA ILE A 314 -12.12 -10.10 17.46
C ILE A 314 -12.66 -9.14 16.40
N ASP A 315 -13.98 -8.89 16.38
CA ASP A 315 -14.57 -8.01 15.37
C ASP A 315 -14.04 -6.57 15.47
N TYR A 316 -14.06 -5.84 14.36
CA TYR A 316 -13.60 -4.46 14.30
C TYR A 316 -14.33 -3.69 13.21
N LEU A 317 -14.55 -2.41 13.47
CA LEU A 317 -15.29 -1.52 12.58
C LEU A 317 -14.29 -0.74 11.73
N VAL A 318 -14.41 -0.86 10.40
CA VAL A 318 -13.48 -0.23 9.44
C VAL A 318 -14.19 0.88 8.69
N ALA A 319 -13.59 2.07 8.69
CA ALA A 319 -13.93 3.17 7.79
C ALA A 319 -12.95 3.21 6.59
N GLN A 320 -13.47 3.29 5.36
CA GLN A 320 -12.66 3.30 4.12
C GLN A 320 -13.40 3.88 2.91
N HIS A 321 -12.66 4.20 1.84
CA HIS A 321 -13.10 5.00 0.68
C HIS A 321 -12.91 4.35 -0.72
N SER A 322 -12.86 3.03 -0.82
CA SER A 322 -13.09 2.29 -2.08
C SER A 322 -14.57 2.09 -2.37
N HIS A 323 -15.39 2.00 -1.32
CA HIS A 323 -16.85 1.84 -1.41
C HIS A 323 -17.62 2.79 -0.48
N ASN A 324 -16.91 3.69 0.21
CA ASN A 324 -17.43 4.66 1.17
C ASN A 324 -18.31 4.00 2.24
N TYR A 325 -17.68 3.35 3.21
CA TYR A 325 -18.41 2.69 4.29
C TYR A 325 -17.74 2.87 5.65
N GLU A 326 -18.54 2.63 6.70
CA GLU A 326 -18.09 2.24 8.03
C GLU A 326 -18.82 0.94 8.41
N LEU A 327 -18.14 -0.21 8.34
CA LEU A 327 -18.76 -1.53 8.50
C LEU A 327 -17.92 -2.44 9.37
N TRP A 328 -18.57 -3.35 10.09
CA TRP A 328 -17.89 -4.38 10.87
C TRP A 328 -17.19 -5.34 9.92
N ALA A 329 -16.03 -5.88 10.31
CA ALA A 329 -15.31 -6.88 9.55
C ALA A 329 -16.21 -8.10 9.28
N SER A 330 -17.07 -8.46 10.24
CA SER A 330 -18.05 -9.53 10.08
C SER A 330 -19.21 -9.23 9.12
N HIS A 331 -19.35 -7.99 8.65
CA HIS A 331 -20.36 -7.62 7.67
C HIS A 331 -19.90 -8.01 6.26
N SER A 332 -20.75 -8.69 5.49
CA SER A 332 -20.43 -9.23 4.15
C SER A 332 -20.09 -8.18 3.08
N GLY A 333 -20.16 -6.89 3.40
CA GLY A 333 -19.76 -5.78 2.54
C GLY A 333 -18.42 -5.13 2.92
N ASN A 334 -17.72 -5.65 3.95
CA ASN A 334 -16.45 -5.10 4.43
C ASN A 334 -15.25 -5.80 3.77
N ASP A 335 -15.26 -7.13 3.69
CA ASP A 335 -14.24 -8.02 3.08
C ASP A 335 -12.84 -8.00 3.71
N TRP A 336 -12.58 -7.22 4.77
CA TRP A 336 -11.25 -7.23 5.40
C TRP A 336 -10.92 -8.55 6.10
N ASP A 337 -11.92 -9.28 6.58
CA ASP A 337 -11.76 -10.61 7.21
C ASP A 337 -11.46 -11.72 6.21
N ASN A 338 -11.68 -11.48 4.91
CA ASN A 338 -11.40 -12.43 3.84
C ASN A 338 -9.98 -12.31 3.27
N ILE A 339 -9.25 -11.22 3.54
CA ILE A 339 -7.93 -10.94 2.94
C ILE A 339 -6.95 -12.10 3.15
N SER A 340 -6.80 -12.52 4.42
CA SER A 340 -5.94 -13.65 4.80
C SER A 340 -6.32 -14.96 4.13
N ASN A 341 -7.62 -15.28 4.10
CA ASN A 341 -8.13 -16.52 3.50
C ASN A 341 -7.92 -16.56 1.98
N ASN A 342 -7.86 -15.38 1.34
CA ASN A 342 -7.57 -15.23 -0.09
C ASN A 342 -6.06 -15.21 -0.41
N GLY A 343 -5.20 -15.47 0.58
CA GLY A 343 -3.76 -15.55 0.40
C GLY A 343 -3.02 -14.22 0.53
N GLY A 344 -3.71 -13.15 0.92
CA GLY A 344 -3.14 -11.85 1.22
C GLY A 344 -2.62 -11.75 2.66
N SER A 345 -2.13 -10.56 3.02
CA SER A 345 -1.66 -10.24 4.36
C SER A 345 -2.20 -8.90 4.84
N LEU A 346 -2.14 -8.68 6.16
CA LEU A 346 -2.69 -7.52 6.84
C LEU A 346 -1.60 -6.81 7.63
N ALA A 347 -1.61 -5.48 7.58
CA ALA A 347 -0.65 -4.62 8.25
C ALA A 347 -1.34 -3.68 9.24
N ARG A 348 -0.74 -3.47 10.41
CA ARG A 348 -1.03 -2.31 11.27
C ARG A 348 0.03 -1.27 10.99
N ILE A 349 -0.38 -0.16 10.40
CA ILE A 349 0.51 0.90 9.94
C ILE A 349 0.87 1.79 11.14
N ARG A 350 -0.05 2.70 11.47
CA ARG A 350 0.09 3.72 12.51
C ARG A 350 -1.03 3.59 13.54
N ARG A 351 -0.72 3.93 14.79
CA ARG A 351 -1.63 3.94 15.94
C ARG A 351 -1.88 5.36 16.43
#